data_AF-A0A329KBB5-F1
#
_entry.id   AF-A0A329KBB5-F1
#
_cell.length_a   1.000
_cell.length_b   1.000
_cell.length_c   1.000
_cell.angle_alpha   90.00
_cell.angle_beta   90.00
_cell.angle_gamma   90.00
#
_symmetry.space_group_name_H-M   'P 1'
#
loop_
_entity.id
_entity.type
_entity.pdbx_description
1 polymer ?
#
loop_
_entity_poly.entity_id
_entity_poly.type
_entity_poly.pdbx_seq_one_letter_code
_entity_poly.pdbx_strand_id
1 'polypeptide(L)'
;MTTNVYPSALHIAKAKARLARLDRLATELSCVHYELLTLSREVHASEPDLSHTLMNAACVAKVVCADSISKTVENIATHLPVALSEESAAQ
;
A
#
# COMPACT_ATOMS: atom_id res chain seq x y z
N MET A 1 40.96 -2.99 -0.36
CA MET A 1 40.33 -4.14 0.29
C MET A 1 38.87 -3.80 0.54
N THR A 2 38.00 -4.52 -0.17
CA THR A 2 36.53 -4.67 -0.08
C THR A 2 35.76 -3.67 0.79
N THR A 3 35.33 -2.58 0.14
CA THR A 3 34.27 -1.71 0.64
C THR A 3 33.00 -2.54 0.79
N ASN A 4 32.38 -2.44 1.96
CA ASN A 4 31.22 -3.21 2.42
C ASN A 4 29.93 -2.73 1.72
N VAL A 5 29.88 -2.75 0.38
CA VAL A 5 28.79 -2.17 -0.43
C VAL A 5 27.56 -3.09 -0.52
N TYR A 6 27.73 -4.39 -0.23
CA TYR A 6 26.71 -5.42 -0.43
C TYR A 6 25.49 -5.37 0.52
N PRO A 7 25.60 -5.00 1.82
CA PRO A 7 24.44 -4.99 2.72
C PRO A 7 23.44 -3.89 2.40
N SER A 8 23.90 -2.70 1.97
CA SER A 8 23.01 -1.56 1.76
C SER A 8 22.11 -1.74 0.53
N ALA A 9 22.65 -2.23 -0.59
CA ALA A 9 21.88 -2.50 -1.81
C ALA A 9 20.78 -3.55 -1.56
N LEU A 10 21.10 -4.61 -0.81
CA LEU A 10 20.12 -5.63 -0.43
C LEU A 10 19.02 -5.06 0.49
N HIS A 11 19.39 -4.22 1.46
CA HIS A 11 18.42 -3.57 2.35
C HIS A 11 17.53 -2.57 1.60
N ILE A 12 18.09 -1.82 0.65
CA ILE A 12 17.35 -0.89 -0.23
C ILE A 12 16.35 -1.67 -1.11
N ALA A 13 16.77 -2.77 -1.74
CA ALA A 13 15.89 -3.61 -2.54
C ALA A 13 14.74 -4.21 -1.71
N LYS A 14 15.04 -4.68 -0.49
CA LYS A 14 14.03 -5.14 0.47
C LYS A 14 13.05 -4.02 0.84
N ALA A 15 13.55 -2.81 1.13
CA ALA A 15 12.70 -1.66 1.45
C ALA A 15 11.76 -1.32 0.28
N LYS A 16 12.27 -1.24 -0.96
CA LYS A 16 11.45 -1.02 -2.17
C LYS A 16 10.36 -2.08 -2.32
N ALA A 17 10.70 -3.36 -2.17
CA ALA A 17 9.73 -4.46 -2.27
C ALA A 17 8.64 -4.38 -1.18
N ARG A 18 8.99 -3.98 0.04
CA ARG A 18 8.03 -3.80 1.15
C ARG A 18 7.11 -2.61 0.92
N LEU A 19 7.63 -1.49 0.41
CA LEU A 19 6.83 -0.32 0.05
C LEU A 19 5.84 -0.63 -1.07
N ALA A 20 6.28 -1.31 -2.13
CA ALA A 20 5.39 -1.73 -3.22
C ALA A 20 4.32 -2.75 -2.77
N ARG A 21 4.61 -3.57 -1.74
CA ARG A 21 3.59 -4.43 -1.11
C ARG A 21 2.60 -3.60 -0.29
N LEU A 22 3.08 -2.62 0.46
CA LEU A 22 2.23 -1.75 1.26
C LEU A 22 1.25 -0.95 0.39
N ASP A 23 1.71 -0.42 -0.74
CA ASP A 23 0.90 0.31 -1.70
C ASP A 23 -0.22 -0.54 -2.32
N ARG A 24 0.10 -1.79 -2.70
CA ARG A 24 -0.91 -2.74 -3.18
C ARG A 24 -1.96 -3.07 -2.12
N LEU A 25 -1.53 -3.31 -0.88
CA LEU A 25 -2.46 -3.60 0.22
C LEU A 25 -3.35 -2.40 0.53
N ALA A 26 -2.84 -1.17 0.44
CA ALA A 26 -3.65 0.04 0.55
C ALA A 26 -4.72 0.07 -0.56
N THR A 27 -4.32 -0.16 -1.82
CA THR A 27 -5.26 -0.20 -2.94
C THR A 27 -6.35 -1.27 -2.74
N GLU A 28 -5.97 -2.48 -2.34
CA GLU A 28 -6.91 -3.57 -2.05
C GLU A 28 -7.88 -3.21 -0.92
N LEU A 29 -7.41 -2.58 0.16
CA LEU A 29 -8.27 -2.12 1.26
C LEU A 29 -9.23 -1.01 0.82
N SER A 30 -8.81 -0.13 -0.08
CA SER A 30 -9.71 0.87 -0.70
C SER A 30 -10.82 0.20 -1.50
N CYS A 31 -10.50 -0.81 -2.32
CA CYS A 31 -11.51 -1.57 -3.05
C CYS A 31 -12.52 -2.22 -2.10
N VAL A 32 -12.03 -2.93 -1.06
CA VAL A 32 -12.88 -3.56 -0.04
C VAL A 32 -13.77 -2.53 0.67
N HIS A 33 -13.25 -1.33 0.97
CA HIS A 33 -14.05 -0.25 1.54
C HIS A 33 -15.26 0.09 0.66
N TYR A 34 -15.07 0.27 -0.65
CA TYR A 34 -16.14 0.60 -1.58
C TYR A 34 -17.13 -0.56 -1.78
N GLU A 35 -16.65 -1.80 -1.85
CA GLU A 35 -17.49 -2.99 -1.94
C GLU A 35 -18.41 -3.13 -0.73
N LEU A 36 -17.86 -2.97 0.49
CA LEU A 36 -18.63 -3.05 1.73
C LEU A 36 -19.68 -1.93 1.85
N LEU A 37 -19.35 -0.70 1.42
CA LEU A 37 -20.32 0.39 1.36
C LEU A 37 -21.45 0.11 0.37
N THR A 38 -21.13 -0.49 -0.77
CA THR A 38 -22.11 -0.81 -1.81
C THR A 38 -23.06 -1.89 -1.31
N LEU A 39 -22.52 -2.99 -0.79
CA LEU A 39 -23.31 -4.08 -0.23
C LEU A 39 -24.16 -3.62 0.97
N SER A 40 -23.62 -2.77 1.83
CA SER A 40 -24.36 -2.17 2.96
C SER A 40 -25.63 -1.46 2.49
N ARG A 41 -25.58 -0.73 1.37
CA ARG A 41 -26.74 -0.03 0.80
C ARG A 41 -27.75 -0.99 0.18
N GLU A 42 -27.28 -2.03 -0.51
CA GLU A 42 -28.13 -3.03 -1.15
C GLU A 42 -28.96 -3.81 -0.12
N VAL A 43 -28.36 -4.19 1.00
CA VAL A 43 -29.03 -5.00 2.04
C VAL A 43 -29.78 -4.15 3.07
N HIS A 44 -29.68 -2.82 3.04
CA HIS A 44 -30.21 -1.94 4.08
C HIS A 44 -31.72 -2.10 4.31
N ALA A 45 -32.50 -2.24 3.23
CA ALA A 45 -33.95 -2.31 3.31
C ALA A 45 -34.46 -3.64 3.91
N SER A 46 -33.71 -4.74 3.73
CA SER A 46 -34.09 -6.06 4.21
C SER A 46 -33.41 -6.46 5.53
N GLU A 47 -32.17 -5.99 5.75
CA GLU A 47 -31.29 -6.43 6.84
C GLU A 47 -30.50 -5.23 7.42
N PRO A 48 -31.15 -4.36 8.23
CA PRO A 48 -30.55 -3.12 8.71
C PRO A 48 -29.34 -3.35 9.64
N ASP A 49 -29.35 -4.40 10.47
CA ASP A 49 -28.25 -4.72 11.38
C ASP A 49 -27.00 -5.19 10.62
N LEU A 50 -27.19 -5.99 9.56
CA LEU A 50 -26.11 -6.39 8.66
C LEU A 50 -25.56 -5.17 7.90
N SER A 51 -26.45 -4.31 7.40
CA SER A 51 -26.07 -3.06 6.73
C SER A 51 -25.18 -2.17 7.61
N HIS A 52 -25.54 -1.99 8.88
CA HIS A 52 -24.71 -1.25 9.85
C HIS A 52 -23.36 -1.94 10.11
N THR A 53 -23.34 -3.27 10.23
CA THR A 53 -22.10 -4.02 10.43
C THR A 53 -21.15 -3.87 9.23
N LEU A 54 -21.67 -3.96 8.01
CA LEU A 54 -20.91 -3.74 6.78
C LEU A 54 -20.40 -2.30 6.68
N MET A 55 -21.20 -1.31 7.07
CA MET A 55 -20.78 0.10 7.11
C MET A 55 -19.66 0.34 8.12
N ASN A 56 -19.73 -0.28 9.31
CA ASN A 56 -18.66 -0.24 10.30
C ASN A 56 -17.37 -0.88 9.77
N ALA A 57 -17.48 -2.05 9.12
CA ALA A 57 -16.34 -2.72 8.48
C ALA A 57 -15.72 -1.85 7.38
N ALA A 58 -16.54 -1.18 6.56
CA ALA A 58 -16.07 -0.24 5.54
C ALA A 58 -15.31 0.93 6.17
N CYS A 59 -15.79 1.51 7.27
CA CYS A 59 -15.10 2.57 7.99
C CYS A 59 -13.72 2.14 8.50
N VAL A 60 -13.61 0.91 9.05
CA VAL A 60 -12.33 0.36 9.49
C VAL A 60 -11.36 0.21 8.31
N ALA A 61 -11.81 -0.34 7.18
CA ALA A 61 -10.99 -0.47 5.98
C ALA A 61 -10.45 0.89 5.49
N LYS A 62 -11.27 1.95 5.53
CA LYS A 62 -10.88 3.32 5.18
C LYS A 62 -9.84 3.92 6.12
N VAL A 63 -9.99 3.72 7.43
CA VAL A 63 -9.02 4.23 8.43
C VAL A 63 -7.66 3.56 8.23
N VAL A 64 -7.64 2.25 7.98
CA VAL A 64 -6.40 1.53 7.68
C VAL A 64 -5.79 2.00 6.36
N CYS A 65 -6.61 2.35 5.37
CA CYS A 65 -6.18 2.85 4.07
C CYS A 65 -5.98 4.37 3.99
N ALA A 66 -5.94 5.11 5.10
CA ALA A 66 -5.87 6.57 5.05
C ALA A 66 -4.79 7.06 4.07
N ASP A 67 -5.08 8.10 3.27
CA ASP A 67 -4.19 8.73 2.28
C ASP A 67 -2.75 8.97 2.81
N SER A 68 -2.63 9.06 4.14
CA SER A 68 -1.38 9.03 4.90
C SER A 68 -0.44 7.87 4.53
N ILE A 69 -0.92 6.66 4.22
CA ILE A 69 -0.08 5.52 3.82
C ILE A 69 0.54 5.76 2.45
N SER A 70 -0.27 6.10 1.43
CA SER A 70 0.25 6.41 0.09
C SER A 70 1.23 7.58 0.13
N LYS A 71 0.91 8.68 0.85
CA LYS A 71 1.84 9.81 1.05
C LYS A 71 3.13 9.40 1.75
N THR A 72 3.05 8.51 2.75
CA THR A 72 4.22 8.00 3.46
C THR A 72 5.08 7.12 2.54
N VAL A 73 4.45 6.27 1.73
CA VAL A 73 5.15 5.44 0.72
C VAL A 73 5.85 6.31 -0.31
N GLU A 74 5.16 7.31 -0.86
CA GLU A 74 5.72 8.28 -1.81
C GLU A 74 6.90 9.03 -1.20
N ASN A 75 6.74 9.58 0.01
CA ASN A 75 7.82 10.28 0.71
C ASN A 75 9.04 9.38 0.92
N ILE A 76 8.86 8.16 1.42
CA ILE A 76 9.98 7.22 1.61
C ILE A 76 10.62 6.85 0.26
N ALA A 77 9.83 6.69 -0.80
CA ALA A 77 10.34 6.38 -2.13
C ALA A 77 11.25 7.50 -2.67
N THR A 78 10.98 8.78 -2.38
CA THR A 78 11.87 9.89 -2.78
C THR A 78 13.25 9.87 -2.11
N HIS A 79 13.35 9.24 -0.93
CA HIS A 79 14.60 9.11 -0.19
C HIS A 79 15.37 7.82 -0.51
N LEU A 80 14.77 6.90 -1.28
CA LEU A 80 15.46 5.70 -1.71
C LEU A 80 16.32 6.02 -2.95
N PRO A 81 17.60 5.62 -2.98
CA PRO A 81 18.44 5.88 -4.12
C PRO A 81 17.81 5.26 -5.38
N VAL A 82 17.64 6.10 -6.40
CA VAL A 82 17.30 5.66 -7.75
C VAL A 82 18.48 4.80 -8.20
N ALA A 83 18.20 3.55 -8.57
CA ALA A 83 19.24 2.75 -9.20
C ALA A 83 19.62 3.50 -10.48
N LEU A 84 20.83 4.05 -10.54
CA LEU A 84 21.39 4.50 -11.80
C LEU A 84 21.42 3.25 -12.68
N SER A 85 20.57 3.25 -13.70
CA SER A 85 20.51 2.19 -14.70
C SER A 85 21.95 1.86 -15.13
N GLU A 86 22.33 0.59 -15.06
CA GLU A 86 23.61 0.10 -15.58
C GLU A 86 23.61 0.22 -17.12
N GLU A 87 23.70 1.43 -17.65
CA GLU A 87 24.11 1.72 -19.02
C GLU A 87 25.52 2.29 -19.00
N SER A 88 26.49 1.46 -18.65
CA SER A 88 27.92 1.68 -18.95
C SER A 88 28.76 0.41 -18.67
N ALA A 89 28.39 -0.70 -19.30
CA ALA A 89 29.25 -1.88 -19.38
C ALA A 89 29.21 -2.55 -20.77
N ALA A 90 29.08 -1.73 -21.82
CA ALA A 90 29.30 -2.15 -23.20
C ALA A 90 29.97 -1.01 -23.99
N GLN A 91 31.22 -0.71 -23.62
CA GLN A 91 32.20 -0.08 -24.51
C GLN A 91 33.54 -0.81 -24.35
#